data_AF-A0A427FJ66-F1
#
_entry.id   AF-A0A427FJ66-F1
#
_cell.length_a   1.000
_cell.length_b   1.000
_cell.length_c   1.000
_cell.angle_alpha   90.00
_cell.angle_beta   90.00
_cell.angle_gamma   90.00
#
_symmetry.space_group_name_H-M   'P 1'
#
loop_
_entity.id
_entity.type
_entity.pdbx_description
1 polymer ?
#
loop_
_entity_poly.entity_id
_entity_poly.type
_entity_poly.pdbx_seq_one_letter_code
_entity_poly.pdbx_strand_id
1 'polypeptide(L)'
;MPTGSVIIIGANPREANLKRKVREHLHQLGFTRTQEGALCPPGNGKEAIRALHAAQREERLNASERFIARNTAKLMPYFASGCEVAPEKISPVLERVSSGTWQSDLFRLASLSWSVPVSNGFGRRLRYLVWDQANGKLMGLIAIGDPVFNLGVRDQFIGWDSADRAARLVNLMDAYVLGAIPPYNTLLGGKLVACLLRSRDIYDDFANAYGGSTGIISQTEKNARLLAVVTTSSMGRSAVYNRLKLDGTEYLKSIGFTGGWGHFHIPDWLFIELRDYLRELDHRYADQHAFGEGPNWRLRTTRAALKALGFKDDLMRHGIQREVFICQLAGNATKLLHGDSGKPDTRSLLSVSEIGELALNRWMIPRSRNRPEFRDWKSTDLIHLYGSLACHFSVAGHVATESSGTVGLRG
;
A
#
# COMPACT_ATOMS: atom_id res chain seq x y z
N MET A 1 -2.23 46.77 -49.35
CA MET A 1 -1.38 46.03 -48.41
C MET A 1 -2.12 45.94 -47.08
N PRO A 2 -2.68 44.79 -46.67
CA PRO A 2 -3.28 44.69 -45.35
C PRO A 2 -2.17 44.52 -44.31
N THR A 3 -2.10 45.46 -43.37
CA THR A 3 -1.26 45.41 -42.18
C THR A 3 -1.71 44.26 -41.30
N GLY A 4 -1.00 43.13 -41.39
CA GLY A 4 -1.18 42.01 -40.49
C GLY A 4 -0.84 42.42 -39.07
N SER A 5 -1.85 42.47 -38.20
CA SER A 5 -1.67 42.57 -36.76
C SER A 5 -0.94 41.32 -36.28
N VAL A 6 0.35 41.45 -36.00
CA VAL A 6 1.13 40.41 -35.32
C VAL A 6 0.55 40.27 -33.92
N ILE A 7 -0.22 39.20 -33.69
CA ILE A 7 -0.60 38.79 -32.35
C ILE A 7 0.68 38.27 -31.69
N ILE A 8 1.35 39.13 -30.93
CA ILE A 8 2.44 38.70 -30.04
C ILE A 8 1.76 37.90 -28.94
N ILE A 9 1.70 36.58 -29.10
CA ILE A 9 1.32 35.67 -28.03
C ILE A 9 2.45 35.77 -27.01
N GLY A 10 2.24 36.54 -25.94
CA GLY A 10 3.14 36.58 -24.80
C GLY A 10 3.19 35.19 -24.17
N ALA A 11 4.11 34.35 -24.63
CA ALA A 11 4.33 33.04 -24.03
C ALA A 11 4.97 33.29 -22.67
N ASN A 12 4.22 33.10 -21.58
CA ASN A 12 4.80 33.08 -20.24
C ASN A 12 5.88 31.97 -20.22
N PRO A 13 7.19 32.31 -20.14
CA PRO A 13 8.26 31.33 -20.33
C PRO A 13 8.21 30.22 -19.29
N ARG A 14 7.72 30.54 -18.08
CA ARG A 14 7.52 29.57 -17.01
C ARG A 14 6.43 28.56 -17.35
N GLU A 15 5.26 29.03 -17.80
CA GLU A 15 4.18 28.15 -18.20
C GLU A 15 4.60 27.24 -19.35
N ALA A 16 5.31 27.79 -20.35
CA ALA A 16 5.82 27.01 -21.47
C ALA A 16 6.80 25.93 -20.99
N ASN A 17 7.71 26.27 -20.08
CA ASN A 17 8.66 25.34 -19.48
C ASN A 17 7.95 24.24 -18.67
N LEU A 18 7.00 24.58 -17.82
CA LEU A 18 6.27 23.62 -16.99
C LEU A 18 5.39 22.70 -17.83
N LYS A 19 4.71 23.23 -18.87
CA LYS A 19 3.98 22.41 -19.85
C LYS A 19 4.91 21.43 -20.58
N ARG A 20 6.12 21.87 -20.93
CA ARG A 20 7.13 21.01 -21.57
C ARG A 20 7.57 19.89 -20.61
N LYS A 21 7.92 20.21 -19.36
CA LYS A 21 8.29 19.21 -18.33
C LYS A 21 7.20 18.16 -18.10
N VAL A 22 5.94 18.59 -17.98
CA VAL A 22 4.80 17.65 -17.84
C VAL A 22 4.71 16.71 -19.04
N ARG A 23 4.83 17.22 -20.27
CA ARG A 23 4.74 16.40 -21.49
C ARG A 23 5.92 15.44 -21.63
N GLU A 24 7.14 15.91 -21.39
CA GLU A 24 8.34 15.09 -21.42
C GLU A 24 8.25 13.94 -20.42
N HIS A 25 7.82 14.24 -19.19
CA HIS A 25 7.64 13.25 -18.14
C HIS A 25 6.58 12.19 -18.51
N LEU A 26 5.42 12.61 -19.00
CA LEU A 26 4.38 11.67 -19.46
C LEU A 26 4.86 10.79 -20.63
N HIS A 27 5.64 11.37 -21.55
CA HIS A 27 6.23 10.63 -22.67
C HIS A 27 7.28 9.62 -22.21
N GLN A 28 8.12 9.98 -21.24
CA GLN A 28 9.09 9.06 -20.61
C GLN A 28 8.41 7.89 -19.90
N LEU A 29 7.24 8.13 -19.29
CA LEU A 29 6.40 7.09 -18.71
C LEU A 29 5.66 6.25 -19.77
N GLY A 30 5.81 6.57 -21.07
CA GLY A 30 5.18 5.86 -22.18
C GLY A 30 3.69 6.16 -22.35
N PHE A 31 3.16 7.23 -21.75
CA PHE A 31 1.79 7.65 -22.02
C PHE A 31 1.66 8.19 -23.45
N THR A 32 0.58 7.80 -24.12
CA THR A 32 0.20 8.29 -25.45
C THR A 32 -1.10 9.09 -25.38
N ARG A 33 -1.54 9.65 -26.52
CA ARG A 33 -2.81 10.37 -26.63
C ARG A 33 -3.72 9.67 -27.64
N THR A 34 -5.01 9.59 -27.32
CA THR A 34 -6.04 9.22 -28.32
C THR A 34 -6.21 10.32 -29.36
N GLN A 35 -6.93 10.01 -30.44
CA GLN A 35 -7.32 11.02 -31.43
C GLN A 35 -8.18 12.14 -30.81
N GLU A 36 -8.98 11.86 -29.77
CA GLU A 36 -9.70 12.90 -29.00
C GLU A 36 -8.83 13.61 -27.95
N GLY A 37 -7.54 13.26 -27.85
CA GLY A 37 -6.56 13.89 -26.96
C GLY A 37 -6.59 13.39 -25.51
N ALA A 38 -7.28 12.27 -25.22
CA ALA A 38 -7.28 11.66 -23.91
C ALA A 38 -5.95 10.93 -23.63
N LEU A 39 -5.51 10.93 -22.38
CA LEU A 39 -4.25 10.29 -21.99
C LEU A 39 -4.41 8.76 -21.88
N CYS A 40 -3.57 8.02 -22.59
CA CYS A 40 -3.56 6.55 -22.60
C CYS A 40 -2.29 6.02 -21.92
N PRO A 41 -2.40 5.08 -20.96
CA PRO A 41 -1.21 4.47 -20.34
C PRO A 41 -0.43 3.62 -21.36
N PRO A 42 0.88 3.38 -21.11
CA PRO A 42 1.75 2.52 -21.95
C PRO A 42 1.25 1.07 -22.07
N GLY A 43 0.30 0.67 -21.23
CA GLY A 43 -0.35 -0.64 -21.24
C GLY A 43 -1.14 -0.88 -19.97
N ASN A 44 -1.88 -1.99 -19.94
CA ASN A 44 -2.66 -2.46 -18.78
C ASN A 44 -2.04 -3.67 -18.05
N GLY A 45 -0.87 -4.14 -18.51
CA GLY A 45 -0.12 -5.24 -17.90
C GLY A 45 0.56 -4.86 -16.57
N LYS A 46 0.79 -5.84 -15.69
CA LYS A 46 1.39 -5.60 -14.37
C LYS A 46 2.80 -5.01 -14.46
N GLU A 47 3.54 -5.40 -15.50
CA GLU A 47 4.89 -4.96 -15.81
C GLU A 47 4.91 -3.47 -16.17
N ALA A 48 3.96 -3.02 -16.98
CA ALA A 48 3.79 -1.59 -17.29
C ALA A 48 3.45 -0.79 -16.02
N ILE A 49 2.56 -1.31 -15.16
CA ILE A 49 2.21 -0.67 -13.89
C ILE A 49 3.43 -0.60 -12.96
N ARG A 50 4.27 -1.65 -12.90
CA ARG A 50 5.52 -1.65 -12.13
C ARG A 50 6.50 -0.61 -12.65
N ALA A 51 6.67 -0.49 -13.96
CA ALA A 51 7.53 0.53 -14.57
C ALA A 51 7.08 1.95 -14.19
N LEU A 52 5.77 2.21 -14.21
CA LEU A 52 5.20 3.50 -13.78
C LEU A 52 5.50 3.85 -12.32
N HIS A 53 5.64 2.85 -11.45
CA HIS A 53 5.98 3.04 -10.03
C HIS A 53 7.49 2.98 -9.75
N ALA A 54 8.33 2.61 -10.72
CA ALA A 54 9.75 2.37 -10.51
C ALA A 54 10.48 3.63 -10.01
N ALA A 55 10.26 4.77 -10.66
CA ALA A 55 10.86 6.04 -10.27
C ALA A 55 10.50 6.46 -8.84
N GLN A 56 9.21 6.38 -8.47
CA GLN A 56 8.74 6.69 -7.12
C GLN A 56 9.31 5.73 -6.07
N ARG A 57 9.46 4.45 -6.43
CA ARG A 57 10.06 3.45 -5.55
C ARG A 57 11.55 3.76 -5.33
N GLU A 58 12.29 4.10 -6.36
CA GLU A 58 13.70 4.47 -6.27
C GLU A 58 13.91 5.73 -5.43
N GLU A 59 13.11 6.78 -5.64
CA GLU A 59 13.14 8.00 -4.82
C GLU A 59 12.95 7.68 -3.33
N ARG A 60 12.00 6.79 -3.01
CA ARG A 60 11.74 6.37 -1.63
C ARG A 60 12.87 5.53 -1.03
N LEU A 61 13.49 4.68 -1.84
CA LEU A 61 14.64 3.88 -1.42
C LEU A 61 15.81 4.81 -1.09
N ASN A 62 16.14 5.72 -2.00
CA ASN A 62 17.20 6.73 -1.80
C ASN A 62 16.92 7.59 -0.55
N ALA A 63 15.69 8.06 -0.35
CA ALA A 63 15.30 8.79 0.85
C ALA A 63 15.40 7.95 2.15
N SER A 64 15.46 6.61 2.03
CA SER A 64 15.61 5.67 3.15
C SER A 64 17.01 5.09 3.29
N GLU A 65 18.00 5.51 2.49
CA GLU A 65 19.35 4.95 2.46
C GLU A 65 19.99 4.88 3.85
N ARG A 66 20.06 6.00 4.57
CA ARG A 66 20.63 6.04 5.93
C ARG A 66 19.90 5.11 6.91
N PHE A 67 18.58 5.02 6.78
CA PHE A 67 17.77 4.14 7.62
C PHE A 67 18.08 2.67 7.32
N ILE A 68 18.15 2.33 6.03
CA ILE A 68 18.45 0.98 5.56
C ILE A 68 19.85 0.55 6.03
N ALA A 69 20.88 1.36 5.73
CA ALA A 69 22.27 1.06 6.10
C ALA A 69 22.44 0.83 7.62
N ARG A 70 21.78 1.64 8.45
CA ARG A 70 21.86 1.54 9.91
C ARG A 70 21.17 0.29 10.48
N ASN A 71 20.07 -0.17 9.86
CA ASN A 71 19.20 -1.16 10.49
C ASN A 71 19.30 -2.57 9.88
N THR A 72 19.77 -2.72 8.64
CA THR A 72 19.78 -4.02 7.96
C THR A 72 20.51 -5.10 8.75
N ALA A 73 21.74 -4.86 9.23
CA ALA A 73 22.50 -5.87 9.97
C ALA A 73 21.73 -6.41 11.20
N LYS A 74 21.01 -5.53 11.90
CA LYS A 74 20.20 -5.89 13.07
C LYS A 74 18.89 -6.61 12.70
N LEU A 75 18.28 -6.25 11.58
CA LEU A 75 16.92 -6.68 11.23
C LEU A 75 16.87 -7.85 10.25
N MET A 76 17.94 -8.09 9.46
CA MET A 76 18.01 -9.23 8.54
C MET A 76 17.79 -10.61 9.18
N PRO A 77 18.22 -10.87 10.43
CA PRO A 77 17.98 -12.16 11.09
C PRO A 77 16.49 -12.55 11.20
N TYR A 78 15.56 -11.58 11.14
CA TYR A 78 14.12 -11.85 11.20
C TYR A 78 13.51 -12.28 9.86
N PHE A 79 14.26 -12.23 8.75
CA PHE A 79 13.79 -12.72 7.45
C PHE A 79 14.22 -14.18 7.27
N ALA A 80 13.30 -15.02 6.80
CA ALA A 80 13.57 -16.43 6.60
C ALA A 80 14.40 -16.68 5.33
N SER A 81 15.30 -17.65 5.41
CA SER A 81 15.75 -18.43 4.26
C SER A 81 14.78 -19.58 4.02
N GLY A 82 14.71 -20.06 2.77
CA GLY A 82 13.85 -21.17 2.36
C GLY A 82 14.02 -22.44 3.19
N CYS A 83 15.26 -22.76 3.56
CA CYS A 83 15.60 -23.91 4.39
C CYS A 83 15.10 -23.83 5.84
N GLU A 84 14.78 -22.63 6.34
CA GLU A 84 14.23 -22.41 7.69
C GLU A 84 12.70 -22.58 7.72
N VAL A 85 12.05 -22.70 6.56
CA VAL A 85 10.59 -22.81 6.46
C VAL A 85 10.18 -24.27 6.31
N ALA A 86 9.46 -24.78 7.33
CA ALA A 86 8.79 -26.07 7.29
C ALA A 86 7.28 -25.86 7.07
N PRO A 87 6.75 -25.99 5.83
CA PRO A 87 5.38 -25.61 5.48
C PRO A 87 4.29 -26.23 6.35
N GLU A 88 4.48 -27.48 6.78
CA GLU A 88 3.56 -28.23 7.62
C GLU A 88 3.55 -27.77 9.09
N LYS A 89 4.57 -27.03 9.52
CA LYS A 89 4.74 -26.55 10.90
C LYS A 89 4.45 -25.07 11.05
N ILE A 90 4.31 -24.34 9.95
CA ILE A 90 4.07 -22.90 9.96
C ILE A 90 2.95 -22.56 10.95
N SER A 91 3.16 -21.56 11.79
CA SER A 91 2.17 -21.15 12.80
C SER A 91 2.08 -19.62 12.84
N PRO A 92 1.10 -19.02 12.14
CA PRO A 92 1.01 -17.57 12.06
C PRO A 92 0.59 -16.95 13.40
N VAL A 93 1.23 -15.87 13.81
CA VAL A 93 0.79 -15.02 14.93
C VAL A 93 0.89 -13.54 14.56
N LEU A 94 0.02 -12.72 15.14
CA LEU A 94 0.02 -11.26 14.93
C LEU A 94 0.75 -10.57 16.09
N GLU A 95 1.79 -9.79 15.78
CA GLU A 95 2.38 -8.85 16.73
C GLU A 95 2.01 -7.43 16.37
N ARG A 96 1.42 -6.73 17.34
CA ARG A 96 1.04 -5.33 17.21
C ARG A 96 2.26 -4.40 17.14
N VAL A 97 2.33 -3.58 16.10
CA VAL A 97 3.44 -2.63 15.91
C VAL A 97 3.15 -1.28 16.56
N SER A 98 4.01 -0.90 17.50
CA SER A 98 4.04 0.42 18.13
C SER A 98 5.07 1.34 17.47
N SER A 99 4.78 2.64 17.39
CA SER A 99 5.72 3.61 16.82
C SER A 99 6.98 3.74 17.69
N GLY A 100 8.14 3.99 17.06
CA GLY A 100 9.42 4.16 17.76
C GLY A 100 10.07 2.87 18.27
N THR A 101 9.50 1.69 17.97
CA THR A 101 10.10 0.39 18.33
C THR A 101 10.84 -0.24 17.16
N TRP A 102 11.71 -1.22 17.46
CA TRP A 102 12.41 -1.98 16.42
C TRP A 102 11.47 -2.77 15.50
N GLN A 103 10.27 -3.13 15.98
CA GLN A 103 9.22 -3.74 15.16
C GLN A 103 8.69 -2.75 14.12
N SER A 104 8.58 -1.46 14.45
CA SER A 104 8.23 -0.43 13.46
C SER A 104 9.34 -0.27 12.42
N ASP A 105 10.59 -0.42 12.81
CA ASP A 105 11.72 -0.42 11.87
C ASP A 105 11.71 -1.68 10.99
N LEU A 106 11.42 -2.86 11.56
CA LEU A 106 11.27 -4.11 10.80
C LEU A 106 10.11 -4.03 9.80
N PHE A 107 8.95 -3.52 10.24
CA PHE A 107 7.81 -3.27 9.37
C PHE A 107 8.19 -2.35 8.21
N ARG A 108 8.90 -1.25 8.50
CA ARG A 108 9.37 -0.30 7.48
C ARG A 108 10.33 -0.98 6.51
N LEU A 109 11.37 -1.65 7.01
CA LEU A 109 12.37 -2.34 6.18
C LEU A 109 11.74 -3.41 5.29
N ALA A 110 10.83 -4.22 5.82
CA ALA A 110 10.12 -5.24 5.07
C ALA A 110 9.23 -4.62 3.98
N SER A 111 8.53 -3.52 4.28
CA SER A 111 7.66 -2.83 3.30
C SER A 111 8.43 -2.20 2.13
N LEU A 112 9.71 -1.87 2.32
CA LEU A 112 10.57 -1.31 1.28
C LEU A 112 10.98 -2.36 0.22
N SER A 113 10.84 -3.66 0.51
CA SER A 113 11.11 -4.73 -0.47
C SER A 113 9.99 -4.87 -1.52
N TRP A 114 8.82 -4.24 -1.32
CA TRP A 114 7.70 -4.34 -2.25
C TRP A 114 7.81 -3.40 -3.43
N SER A 115 7.24 -3.82 -4.57
CA SER A 115 7.30 -3.06 -5.82
C SER A 115 6.44 -1.79 -5.83
N VAL A 116 5.46 -1.68 -4.93
CA VAL A 116 4.56 -0.52 -4.84
C VAL A 116 4.74 0.15 -3.48
N PRO A 117 5.14 1.45 -3.45
CA PRO A 117 5.37 2.18 -2.21
C PRO A 117 4.12 2.23 -1.30
N VAL A 118 4.33 2.05 0.00
CA VAL A 118 3.26 2.07 1.01
C VAL A 118 3.01 3.48 1.54
N SER A 119 1.81 4.03 1.44
CA SER A 119 1.54 5.36 2.00
C SER A 119 1.59 5.39 3.55
N ASN A 120 2.08 6.49 4.12
CA ASN A 120 2.11 6.70 5.56
C ASN A 120 0.72 7.00 6.16
N GLY A 121 -0.28 7.30 5.31
CA GLY A 121 -1.68 7.64 5.64
C GLY A 121 -1.86 8.57 6.85
N PHE A 122 -3.08 8.66 7.37
CA PHE A 122 -3.45 9.48 8.54
C PHE A 122 -4.65 8.83 9.26
N GLY A 123 -4.95 9.31 10.47
CA GLY A 123 -6.09 8.83 11.26
C GLY A 123 -5.83 7.52 12.00
N ARG A 124 -6.88 6.73 12.22
CA ARG A 124 -6.83 5.43 12.89
C ARG A 124 -5.91 4.49 12.11
N ARG A 125 -4.99 3.83 12.82
CA ARG A 125 -4.04 2.88 12.23
C ARG A 125 -3.81 1.68 13.13
N LEU A 126 -3.84 0.52 12.52
CA LEU A 126 -3.46 -0.74 13.10
C LEU A 126 -2.40 -1.39 12.20
N ARG A 127 -1.23 -1.71 12.75
CA ARG A 127 -0.10 -2.32 12.03
C ARG A 127 0.31 -3.60 12.75
N TYR A 128 0.57 -4.64 11.99
CA TYR A 128 0.97 -5.94 12.51
C TYR A 128 2.13 -6.53 11.72
N LEU A 129 3.09 -7.10 12.45
CA LEU A 129 3.98 -8.11 11.91
C LEU A 129 3.24 -9.46 11.99
N VAL A 130 3.29 -10.22 10.90
CA VAL A 130 2.80 -11.61 10.90
C VAL A 130 4.04 -12.49 11.03
N TRP A 131 4.19 -13.14 12.18
CA TRP A 131 5.30 -14.04 12.44
C TRP A 131 4.91 -15.48 12.15
N ASP A 132 5.86 -16.27 11.70
CA ASP A 132 5.82 -17.72 11.80
C ASP A 132 6.46 -18.14 13.12
N GLN A 133 5.64 -18.51 14.10
CA GLN A 133 6.10 -18.90 15.42
C GLN A 133 7.00 -20.14 15.39
N ALA A 134 6.87 -21.01 14.37
CA ALA A 134 7.63 -22.25 14.28
C ALA A 134 9.13 -22.03 14.04
N ASN A 135 9.51 -20.91 13.43
CA ASN A 135 10.91 -20.57 13.17
C ASN A 135 11.30 -19.14 13.62
N GLY A 136 10.35 -18.38 14.17
CA GLY A 136 10.58 -17.01 14.65
C GLY A 136 10.84 -16.00 13.55
N LYS A 137 10.41 -16.26 12.30
CA LYS A 137 10.66 -15.39 11.15
C LYS A 137 9.44 -14.62 10.70
N LEU A 138 9.68 -13.46 10.11
CA LEU A 138 8.65 -12.59 9.56
C LEU A 138 8.06 -13.23 8.31
N MET A 139 6.79 -13.60 8.39
CA MET A 139 6.03 -14.14 7.28
C MET A 139 5.38 -13.06 6.42
N GLY A 140 4.90 -11.98 7.03
CA GLY A 140 4.06 -11.01 6.34
C GLY A 140 3.80 -9.75 7.13
N LEU A 141 3.11 -8.81 6.49
CA LEU A 141 2.71 -7.54 7.06
C LEU A 141 1.22 -7.31 6.84
N ILE A 142 0.56 -6.76 7.86
CA ILE A 142 -0.80 -6.26 7.75
C ILE A 142 -0.80 -4.84 8.27
N ALA A 143 -1.44 -3.93 7.55
CA ALA A 143 -1.85 -2.68 8.13
C ALA A 143 -3.20 -2.21 7.60
N ILE A 144 -4.08 -1.90 8.54
CA ILE A 144 -5.39 -1.36 8.30
C ILE A 144 -5.48 0.05 8.89
N GLY A 145 -6.20 0.95 8.24
CA GLY A 145 -6.32 2.32 8.72
C GLY A 145 -7.56 3.00 8.19
N ASP A 146 -7.71 4.28 8.50
CA ASP A 146 -8.89 5.03 8.06
C ASP A 146 -9.11 4.91 6.54
N PRO A 147 -10.34 4.61 6.11
CA PRO A 147 -10.63 4.29 4.73
C PRO A 147 -10.51 5.52 3.83
N VAL A 148 -10.19 5.29 2.55
CA VAL A 148 -10.27 6.33 1.51
C VAL A 148 -11.69 6.90 1.51
N PHE A 149 -11.81 8.20 1.75
CA PHE A 149 -13.12 8.83 1.89
C PHE A 149 -13.96 8.62 0.62
N ASN A 150 -13.47 8.98 -0.56
CA ASN A 150 -14.21 8.83 -1.83
C ASN A 150 -13.82 7.55 -2.57
N LEU A 151 -14.53 6.44 -2.30
CA LEU A 151 -14.39 5.18 -3.04
C LEU A 151 -15.76 4.72 -3.56
N GLY A 152 -16.11 5.21 -4.75
CA GLY A 152 -17.44 4.99 -5.33
C GLY A 152 -17.84 3.52 -5.49
N VAL A 153 -16.88 2.62 -5.76
CA VAL A 153 -17.15 1.17 -5.87
C VAL A 153 -17.68 0.59 -4.55
N ARG A 154 -17.06 1.00 -3.43
CA ARG A 154 -17.51 0.59 -2.09
C ARG A 154 -18.87 1.20 -1.79
N ASP A 155 -19.02 2.51 -2.03
CA ASP A 155 -20.26 3.22 -1.72
C ASP A 155 -21.42 2.62 -2.52
N GLN A 156 -21.24 2.29 -3.80
CA GLN A 156 -22.25 1.62 -4.63
C GLN A 156 -22.56 0.20 -4.14
N PHE A 157 -21.54 -0.59 -3.75
CA PHE A 157 -21.74 -1.93 -3.23
C PHE A 157 -22.55 -1.92 -1.92
N ILE A 158 -22.28 -0.96 -1.04
CA ILE A 158 -23.01 -0.80 0.21
C ILE A 158 -24.34 -0.08 -0.03
N GLY A 159 -24.50 0.73 -1.08
CA GLY A 159 -25.69 1.57 -1.26
C GLY A 159 -25.65 2.87 -0.44
N TRP A 160 -24.46 3.44 -0.24
CA TRP A 160 -24.26 4.71 0.45
C TRP A 160 -24.35 5.91 -0.48
N ASP A 161 -25.02 6.95 0.01
CA ASP A 161 -24.83 8.31 -0.48
C ASP A 161 -23.69 9.05 0.26
N SER A 162 -23.59 10.37 0.05
CA SER A 162 -22.56 11.17 0.70
C SER A 162 -22.77 11.37 2.21
N ALA A 163 -24.02 11.44 2.67
CA ALA A 163 -24.36 11.60 4.08
C ALA A 163 -24.10 10.30 4.85
N ASP A 164 -24.55 9.18 4.28
CA ASP A 164 -24.31 7.83 4.77
C ASP A 164 -22.82 7.55 4.96
N ARG A 165 -22.03 7.86 3.94
CA ARG A 165 -20.58 7.71 3.97
C ARG A 165 -19.95 8.53 5.08
N ALA A 166 -20.33 9.81 5.21
CA ALA A 166 -19.81 10.67 6.27
C ALA A 166 -20.14 10.13 7.67
N ALA A 167 -21.33 9.53 7.85
CA ALA A 167 -21.77 8.98 9.12
C ALA A 167 -21.12 7.62 9.44
N ARG A 168 -20.94 6.74 8.46
CA ARG A 168 -20.71 5.30 8.69
C ARG A 168 -19.32 4.79 8.29
N LEU A 169 -18.46 5.62 7.67
CA LEU A 169 -17.06 5.25 7.41
C LEU A 169 -16.27 4.86 8.67
N VAL A 170 -16.69 5.35 9.83
CA VAL A 170 -16.07 4.99 11.11
C VAL A 170 -16.15 3.48 11.42
N ASN A 171 -17.05 2.75 10.76
CA ASN A 171 -17.17 1.31 10.93
C ASN A 171 -16.31 0.47 9.97
N LEU A 172 -15.47 1.14 9.17
CA LEU A 172 -14.59 0.51 8.19
C LEU A 172 -13.13 0.89 8.44
N MET A 173 -12.25 0.03 7.92
CA MET A 173 -10.83 0.32 7.69
C MET A 173 -10.45 -0.08 6.27
N ASP A 174 -9.42 0.55 5.70
CA ASP A 174 -8.76 0.07 4.49
C ASP A 174 -7.48 -0.69 4.84
N ALA A 175 -7.28 -1.89 4.31
CA ALA A 175 -5.99 -2.57 4.34
C ALA A 175 -5.07 -1.99 3.24
N TYR A 176 -4.09 -1.19 3.65
CA TYR A 176 -3.15 -0.49 2.76
C TYR A 176 -1.76 -1.16 2.74
N VAL A 177 -1.51 -2.09 3.66
CA VAL A 177 -0.40 -3.06 3.62
C VAL A 177 -1.02 -4.43 3.85
N LEU A 178 -0.83 -5.35 2.92
CA LEU A 178 -1.39 -6.69 3.05
C LEU A 178 -0.62 -7.65 2.16
N GLY A 179 0.23 -8.49 2.76
CA GLY A 179 0.97 -9.45 1.96
C GLY A 179 2.05 -10.20 2.74
N ALA A 180 2.47 -11.32 2.17
CA ALA A 180 3.60 -12.10 2.67
C ALA A 180 4.92 -11.57 2.10
N ILE A 181 6.00 -11.85 2.84
CA ILE A 181 7.39 -11.57 2.49
C ILE A 181 8.03 -12.88 2.00
N PRO A 182 9.07 -12.84 1.15
CA PRO A 182 9.82 -14.04 0.81
C PRO A 182 10.37 -14.80 2.02
N PRO A 183 10.41 -16.15 1.96
CA PRO A 183 9.97 -17.00 0.85
C PRO A 183 8.46 -17.32 0.89
N TYR A 184 7.74 -16.93 1.96
CA TYR A 184 6.34 -17.27 2.18
C TYR A 184 5.40 -16.79 1.07
N ASN A 185 5.72 -15.69 0.39
CA ASN A 185 4.95 -15.21 -0.76
C ASN A 185 4.89 -16.23 -1.92
N THR A 186 5.96 -17.01 -2.15
CA THR A 186 6.01 -18.04 -3.20
C THR A 186 5.17 -19.28 -2.84
N LEU A 187 4.95 -19.50 -1.55
CA LEU A 187 4.10 -20.51 -0.96
C LEU A 187 2.62 -20.11 -0.88
N LEU A 188 2.19 -19.05 -1.58
CA LEU A 188 0.85 -18.48 -1.46
C LEU A 188 0.53 -17.91 -0.06
N GLY A 189 1.54 -17.65 0.77
CA GLY A 189 1.36 -17.06 2.10
C GLY A 189 0.66 -15.71 2.09
N GLY A 190 0.70 -14.98 0.96
CA GLY A 190 -0.09 -13.74 0.80
C GLY A 190 -1.60 -13.98 0.92
N LYS A 191 -2.10 -15.17 0.56
CA LYS A 191 -3.50 -15.56 0.74
C LYS A 191 -3.83 -15.80 2.20
N LEU A 192 -2.94 -16.50 2.92
CA LEU A 192 -3.06 -16.70 4.37
C LEU A 192 -3.11 -15.33 5.07
N VAL A 193 -2.11 -14.47 4.84
CA VAL A 193 -2.02 -13.12 5.43
C VAL A 193 -3.28 -12.30 5.12
N ALA A 194 -3.82 -12.39 3.90
CA ALA A 194 -5.06 -11.70 3.53
C ALA A 194 -6.29 -12.22 4.28
N CYS A 195 -6.39 -13.53 4.52
CA CYS A 195 -7.45 -14.12 5.32
C CYS A 195 -7.39 -13.70 6.80
N LEU A 196 -6.21 -13.39 7.34
CA LEU A 196 -6.08 -12.93 8.73
C LEU A 196 -6.83 -11.62 9.01
N LEU A 197 -7.18 -10.82 7.98
CA LEU A 197 -8.03 -9.63 8.14
C LEU A 197 -9.38 -9.92 8.83
N ARG A 198 -9.88 -11.15 8.67
CA ARG A 198 -11.15 -11.62 9.24
C ARG A 198 -10.95 -12.40 10.54
N SER A 199 -9.83 -12.21 11.24
CA SER A 199 -9.61 -12.86 12.53
C SER A 199 -10.38 -12.18 13.66
N ARG A 200 -10.71 -12.97 14.68
CA ARG A 200 -11.17 -12.47 15.98
C ARG A 200 -10.17 -11.47 16.56
N ASP A 201 -8.88 -11.77 16.46
CA ASP A 201 -7.77 -10.99 16.99
C ASP A 201 -7.78 -9.54 16.45
N ILE A 202 -7.98 -9.34 15.14
CA ILE A 202 -8.05 -8.00 14.55
C ILE A 202 -9.33 -7.27 14.95
N TYR A 203 -10.46 -7.98 15.03
CA TYR A 203 -11.72 -7.39 15.48
C TYR A 203 -11.62 -6.86 16.91
N ASP A 204 -11.09 -7.68 17.81
CA ASP A 204 -10.97 -7.33 19.24
C ASP A 204 -9.93 -6.22 19.46
N ASP A 205 -8.78 -6.26 18.78
CA ASP A 205 -7.77 -5.18 18.86
C ASP A 205 -8.33 -3.84 18.34
N PHE A 206 -9.11 -3.86 17.25
CA PHE A 206 -9.82 -2.66 16.80
C PHE A 206 -10.81 -2.15 17.85
N ALA A 207 -11.62 -3.04 18.43
CA ALA A 207 -12.61 -2.67 19.43
C ALA A 207 -11.96 -2.06 20.67
N ASN A 208 -10.84 -2.61 21.11
CA ASN A 208 -10.05 -2.08 22.22
C ASN A 208 -9.44 -0.71 21.90
N ALA A 209 -8.87 -0.54 20.70
CA ALA A 209 -8.21 0.70 20.31
C ALA A 209 -9.20 1.85 19.99
N TYR A 210 -10.36 1.53 19.40
CA TYR A 210 -11.23 2.54 18.80
C TYR A 210 -12.71 2.42 19.15
N GLY A 211 -13.15 1.39 19.87
CA GLY A 211 -14.55 1.14 20.18
C GLY A 211 -15.25 2.32 20.85
N GLY A 212 -14.58 2.96 21.82
CA GLY A 212 -15.07 4.16 22.52
C GLY A 212 -14.51 5.49 21.99
N SER A 213 -13.95 5.53 20.77
CA SER A 213 -13.26 6.73 20.29
C SER A 213 -14.22 7.90 19.97
N THR A 214 -13.80 9.10 20.34
CA THR A 214 -14.46 10.38 20.00
C THR A 214 -13.82 10.95 18.74
N GLY A 215 -14.63 11.39 17.77
CA GLY A 215 -14.12 11.97 16.53
C GLY A 215 -13.44 13.32 16.75
N ILE A 216 -12.21 13.50 16.25
CA ILE A 216 -11.43 14.75 16.43
C ILE A 216 -12.16 15.96 15.81
N ILE A 217 -12.77 15.79 14.63
CA ILE A 217 -13.47 16.87 13.94
C ILE A 217 -14.88 17.04 14.50
N SER A 218 -15.60 15.94 14.70
CA SER A 218 -17.01 15.98 15.06
C SER A 218 -17.29 16.04 16.56
N GLN A 219 -16.26 15.91 17.41
CA GLN A 219 -16.32 15.93 18.89
C GLN A 219 -17.43 15.05 19.48
N THR A 220 -17.71 13.94 18.80
CA THR A 220 -18.82 13.02 19.11
C THR A 220 -18.29 11.61 19.25
N GLU A 221 -18.76 10.88 20.27
CA GLU A 221 -18.48 9.46 20.42
C GLU A 221 -19.01 8.69 19.20
N LYS A 222 -18.12 7.94 18.56
CA LYS A 222 -18.46 7.25 17.31
C LYS A 222 -18.91 5.81 17.51
N ASN A 223 -18.73 5.24 18.71
CA ASN A 223 -19.04 3.84 19.02
C ASN A 223 -18.60 2.89 17.88
N ALA A 224 -17.35 3.05 17.45
CA ALA A 224 -16.85 2.45 16.22
C ALA A 224 -16.84 0.93 16.30
N ARG A 225 -17.37 0.26 15.28
CA ARG A 225 -17.38 -1.20 15.19
C ARG A 225 -16.77 -1.62 13.86
N LEU A 226 -15.77 -2.50 13.87
CA LEU A 226 -15.14 -2.95 12.63
C LEU A 226 -16.08 -3.92 11.90
N LEU A 227 -16.90 -3.38 10.99
CA LEU A 227 -17.87 -4.17 10.23
C LEU A 227 -17.26 -4.74 8.95
N ALA A 228 -16.34 -3.99 8.34
CA ALA A 228 -15.62 -4.44 7.16
C ALA A 228 -14.22 -3.83 7.03
N VAL A 229 -13.32 -4.59 6.40
CA VAL A 229 -12.04 -4.09 5.89
C VAL A 229 -12.10 -4.10 4.37
N VAL A 230 -11.81 -2.97 3.74
CA VAL A 230 -11.73 -2.84 2.28
C VAL A 230 -10.26 -2.88 1.86
N THR A 231 -9.95 -3.48 0.72
CA THR A 231 -8.61 -3.36 0.14
C THR A 231 -8.68 -3.16 -1.36
N THR A 232 -7.73 -2.43 -1.89
CA THR A 232 -7.61 -2.17 -3.32
C THR A 232 -6.31 -2.78 -3.82
N SER A 233 -6.41 -3.56 -4.87
CA SER A 233 -5.25 -4.16 -5.53
C SER A 233 -4.26 -3.11 -6.04
N SER A 234 -2.97 -3.41 -5.99
CA SER A 234 -1.92 -2.46 -6.40
C SER A 234 -1.70 -2.39 -7.91
N MET A 235 -1.88 -3.52 -8.62
CA MET A 235 -1.53 -3.69 -10.04
C MET A 235 -2.72 -4.18 -10.91
N GLY A 236 -3.92 -3.65 -10.67
CA GLY A 236 -5.13 -4.17 -11.32
C GLY A 236 -5.53 -5.52 -10.72
N ARG A 237 -6.07 -6.46 -11.52
CA ARG A 237 -6.61 -7.73 -11.00
C ARG A 237 -5.63 -8.48 -10.09
N SER A 238 -6.05 -8.76 -8.86
CA SER A 238 -5.17 -9.36 -7.83
C SER A 238 -5.29 -10.87 -7.79
N ALA A 239 -4.22 -11.61 -8.08
CA ALA A 239 -4.22 -13.07 -7.89
C ALA A 239 -4.22 -13.47 -6.40
N VAL A 240 -3.75 -12.58 -5.53
CA VAL A 240 -3.64 -12.82 -4.08
C VAL A 240 -5.01 -12.75 -3.42
N TYR A 241 -5.83 -11.76 -3.76
CA TYR A 241 -7.12 -11.53 -3.09
C TYR A 241 -8.28 -12.29 -3.74
N ASN A 242 -8.02 -12.97 -4.85
CA ASN A 242 -9.01 -13.75 -5.56
C ASN A 242 -9.18 -15.17 -4.99
N ARG A 243 -10.44 -15.60 -4.89
CA ARG A 243 -10.86 -16.94 -4.43
C ARG A 243 -10.37 -17.28 -3.02
N LEU A 244 -10.40 -16.30 -2.13
CA LEU A 244 -10.06 -16.46 -0.71
C LEU A 244 -11.25 -17.05 0.05
N LYS A 245 -11.42 -18.36 -0.10
CA LYS A 245 -12.47 -19.15 0.55
C LYS A 245 -11.83 -20.22 1.43
N LEU A 246 -12.10 -20.23 2.72
CA LEU A 246 -11.67 -21.27 3.67
C LEU A 246 -12.92 -21.85 4.32
N ASP A 247 -13.04 -23.17 4.31
CA ASP A 247 -14.18 -23.91 4.89
C ASP A 247 -15.55 -23.29 4.59
N GLY A 248 -15.90 -23.16 3.30
CA GLY A 248 -17.19 -22.58 2.90
C GLY A 248 -17.30 -21.04 3.04
N THR A 249 -16.43 -20.39 3.81
CA THR A 249 -16.49 -18.95 4.11
C THR A 249 -15.62 -18.15 3.15
N GLU A 250 -16.20 -17.12 2.51
CA GLU A 250 -15.47 -16.15 1.68
C GLU A 250 -14.89 -15.03 2.56
N TYR A 251 -13.57 -14.85 2.50
CA TYR A 251 -12.83 -13.88 3.32
C TYR A 251 -12.68 -12.51 2.65
N LEU A 252 -12.55 -12.50 1.32
CA LEU A 252 -12.46 -11.28 0.52
C LEU A 252 -13.29 -11.46 -0.75
N LYS A 253 -14.31 -10.60 -0.89
CA LYS A 253 -15.21 -10.57 -2.05
C LYS A 253 -14.81 -9.43 -2.97
N SER A 254 -14.64 -9.70 -4.27
CA SER A 254 -14.46 -8.65 -5.28
C SER A 254 -15.77 -7.88 -5.46
N ILE A 255 -15.70 -6.55 -5.38
CA ILE A 255 -16.87 -5.65 -5.46
C ILE A 255 -16.83 -4.70 -6.65
N GLY A 256 -15.79 -4.77 -7.48
CA GLY A 256 -15.67 -4.00 -8.71
C GLY A 256 -14.29 -3.38 -8.90
N PHE A 257 -14.20 -2.40 -9.81
CA PHE A 257 -12.95 -1.77 -10.22
C PHE A 257 -13.03 -0.25 -10.10
N THR A 258 -11.96 0.38 -9.61
CA THR A 258 -11.86 1.85 -9.56
C THR A 258 -11.82 2.45 -10.97
N GLY A 259 -12.22 3.72 -11.12
CA GLY A 259 -12.15 4.45 -12.39
C GLY A 259 -10.75 4.82 -12.90
N GLY A 260 -9.69 4.52 -12.15
CA GLY A 260 -8.30 4.81 -12.55
C GLY A 260 -7.93 6.30 -12.50
N TRP A 261 -8.36 6.98 -11.43
CA TRP A 261 -8.02 8.37 -11.13
C TRP A 261 -6.97 8.45 -10.03
N GLY A 262 -5.94 9.28 -10.21
CA GLY A 262 -4.83 9.34 -9.26
C GLY A 262 -3.69 10.24 -9.72
N HIS A 263 -2.74 10.48 -8.81
CA HIS A 263 -1.59 11.36 -9.04
C HIS A 263 -0.24 10.63 -9.01
N PHE A 264 -0.21 9.29 -8.96
CA PHE A 264 1.06 8.56 -8.81
C PHE A 264 2.00 8.73 -10.02
N HIS A 265 1.48 9.09 -11.20
CA HIS A 265 2.29 9.36 -12.38
C HIS A 265 2.93 10.75 -12.33
N ILE A 266 2.68 11.55 -11.29
CA ILE A 266 3.29 12.85 -11.06
C ILE A 266 4.30 12.71 -9.90
N PRO A 267 5.62 12.77 -10.18
CA PRO A 267 6.65 12.64 -9.16
C PRO A 267 6.71 13.87 -8.24
N ASP A 268 7.39 13.74 -7.10
CA ASP A 268 7.42 14.79 -6.08
C ASP A 268 8.02 16.10 -6.60
N TRP A 269 9.11 16.05 -7.39
CA TRP A 269 9.70 17.24 -8.00
C TRP A 269 8.72 18.01 -8.91
N LEU A 270 7.96 17.29 -9.75
CA LEU A 270 6.99 17.90 -10.66
C LEU A 270 5.79 18.44 -9.90
N PHE A 271 5.38 17.74 -8.85
CA PHE A 271 4.33 18.19 -7.96
C PHE A 271 4.69 19.52 -7.27
N ILE A 272 5.92 19.67 -6.78
CA ILE A 272 6.41 20.90 -6.16
C ILE A 272 6.34 22.05 -7.15
N GLU A 273 6.83 21.88 -8.38
CA GLU A 273 6.76 22.92 -9.41
C GLU A 273 5.31 23.31 -9.78
N LEU A 274 4.40 22.33 -9.89
CA LEU A 274 2.98 22.57 -10.12
C LEU A 274 2.32 23.34 -8.97
N ARG A 275 2.68 23.02 -7.73
CA ARG A 275 2.20 23.71 -6.53
C ARG A 275 2.71 25.15 -6.48
N ASP A 276 3.99 25.38 -6.75
CA ASP A 276 4.59 26.72 -6.75
C ASP A 276 4.00 27.60 -7.85
N TYR A 277 3.71 27.02 -9.03
CA TYR A 277 2.95 27.72 -10.06
C TYR A 277 1.55 28.14 -9.57
N LEU A 278 0.83 27.28 -8.83
CA LEU A 278 -0.45 27.68 -8.25
C LEU A 278 -0.34 28.76 -7.18
N ARG A 279 0.75 28.79 -6.39
CA ARG A 279 0.99 29.86 -5.41
C ARG A 279 1.11 31.22 -6.09
N GLU A 280 1.77 31.27 -7.25
CA GLU A 280 1.93 32.51 -8.02
C GLU A 280 0.62 33.02 -8.62
N LEU A 281 -0.33 32.12 -8.85
CA LEU A 281 -1.68 32.45 -9.26
C LEU A 281 -2.60 32.78 -8.06
N ASP A 282 -2.05 32.87 -6.84
CA ASP A 282 -2.78 33.05 -5.58
C ASP A 282 -3.92 32.04 -5.41
N HIS A 283 -3.69 30.81 -5.88
CA HIS A 283 -4.73 29.79 -5.90
C HIS A 283 -4.76 29.00 -4.59
N ARG A 284 -5.88 29.08 -3.85
CA ARG A 284 -6.08 28.47 -2.51
C ARG A 284 -5.57 27.02 -2.34
N TYR A 285 -5.73 26.17 -3.35
CA TYR A 285 -5.29 24.76 -3.29
C TYR A 285 -3.78 24.56 -3.26
N ALA A 286 -2.99 25.61 -3.46
CA ALA A 286 -1.56 25.53 -3.26
C ALA A 286 -1.21 25.22 -1.80
N ASP A 287 -1.98 25.73 -0.83
CA ASP A 287 -1.66 25.61 0.60
C ASP A 287 -2.81 25.07 1.46
N GLN A 288 -3.94 24.68 0.87
CA GLN A 288 -5.03 23.96 1.56
C GLN A 288 -4.76 22.44 1.68
N HIS A 289 -3.99 22.06 2.68
CA HIS A 289 -3.56 20.70 3.01
C HIS A 289 -3.46 20.39 4.52
N ALA A 290 -3.97 21.28 5.39
CA ALA A 290 -4.00 21.07 6.83
C ALA A 290 -5.02 20.00 7.25
N PHE A 291 -4.93 19.55 8.50
CA PHE A 291 -5.88 18.59 9.06
C PHE A 291 -7.32 19.14 8.99
N GLY A 292 -8.25 18.35 8.46
CA GLY A 292 -9.64 18.77 8.22
C GLY A 292 -9.91 19.30 6.80
N GLU A 293 -8.89 19.66 6.03
CA GLU A 293 -9.06 20.19 4.66
C GLU A 293 -9.19 19.10 3.59
N GLY A 294 -9.26 17.84 4.03
CA GLY A 294 -9.54 16.68 3.21
C GLY A 294 -8.27 16.04 2.59
N PRO A 295 -8.23 14.71 2.51
CA PRO A 295 -6.97 13.97 2.26
C PRO A 295 -6.51 13.94 0.81
N ASN A 296 -7.38 14.34 -0.13
CA ASN A 296 -7.09 14.33 -1.57
C ASN A 296 -6.36 15.60 -2.03
N TRP A 297 -5.69 16.32 -1.13
CA TRP A 297 -5.11 17.63 -1.44
C TRP A 297 -4.12 17.55 -2.60
N ARG A 298 -3.19 16.58 -2.64
CA ARG A 298 -2.26 16.44 -3.78
C ARG A 298 -2.99 16.29 -5.10
N LEU A 299 -4.04 15.45 -5.14
CA LEU A 299 -4.86 15.28 -6.35
C LEU A 299 -5.55 16.60 -6.74
N ARG A 300 -6.12 17.33 -5.78
CA ARG A 300 -6.80 18.62 -6.02
C ARG A 300 -5.82 19.69 -6.51
N THR A 301 -4.66 19.83 -5.87
CA THR A 301 -3.60 20.77 -6.23
C THR A 301 -3.07 20.47 -7.62
N THR A 302 -2.71 19.22 -7.92
CA THR A 302 -2.25 18.83 -9.26
C THR A 302 -3.31 19.11 -10.32
N ARG A 303 -4.58 18.72 -10.07
CA ARG A 303 -5.67 18.96 -11.04
C ARG A 303 -5.87 20.45 -11.32
N ALA A 304 -5.85 21.29 -10.28
CA ALA A 304 -5.97 22.73 -10.45
C ALA A 304 -4.80 23.33 -11.23
N ALA A 305 -3.57 22.89 -10.96
CA ALA A 305 -2.37 23.36 -11.67
C ALA A 305 -2.42 22.98 -13.15
N LEU A 306 -2.76 21.74 -13.46
CA LEU A 306 -2.88 21.25 -14.83
C LEU A 306 -3.98 21.99 -15.60
N LYS A 307 -5.12 22.25 -14.96
CA LYS A 307 -6.20 23.05 -15.56
C LYS A 307 -5.75 24.47 -15.86
N ALA A 308 -5.04 25.12 -14.93
CA ALA A 308 -4.48 26.46 -15.14
C ALA A 308 -3.46 26.50 -16.29
N LEU A 309 -2.66 25.44 -16.46
CA LEU A 309 -1.75 25.26 -17.59
C LEU A 309 -2.47 24.91 -18.92
N GLY A 310 -3.80 24.76 -18.93
CA GLY A 310 -4.59 24.44 -20.13
C GLY A 310 -4.55 22.97 -20.52
N PHE A 311 -4.19 22.05 -19.61
CA PHE A 311 -4.39 20.62 -19.81
C PHE A 311 -5.85 20.23 -19.54
N LYS A 312 -6.30 19.16 -20.19
CA LYS A 312 -7.62 18.58 -19.95
C LYS A 312 -7.67 17.91 -18.57
N ASP A 313 -8.86 17.90 -17.97
CA ASP A 313 -9.11 17.32 -16.64
C ASP A 313 -8.83 15.82 -16.54
N ASP A 314 -8.88 15.12 -17.68
CA ASP A 314 -8.65 13.67 -17.78
C ASP A 314 -7.18 13.26 -17.71
N LEU A 315 -6.23 14.21 -17.65
CA LEU A 315 -4.81 13.89 -17.39
C LEU A 315 -4.63 13.15 -16.05
N MET A 316 -5.54 13.41 -15.09
CA MET A 316 -5.55 12.71 -13.80
C MET A 316 -6.12 11.28 -13.89
N ARG A 317 -6.73 10.91 -15.02
CA ARG A 317 -7.23 9.58 -15.31
C ARG A 317 -6.14 8.77 -16.00
N HIS A 318 -5.26 8.18 -15.20
CA HIS A 318 -4.18 7.32 -15.67
C HIS A 318 -4.66 5.96 -16.21
N GLY A 319 -5.95 5.63 -16.10
CA GLY A 319 -6.56 4.44 -16.72
C GLY A 319 -6.28 3.10 -16.02
N ILE A 320 -5.34 3.06 -15.08
CA ILE A 320 -5.06 1.86 -14.25
C ILE A 320 -6.23 1.61 -13.29
N GLN A 321 -7.13 0.73 -13.69
CA GLN A 321 -8.25 0.29 -12.85
C GLN A 321 -7.77 -0.75 -11.84
N ARG A 322 -8.02 -0.49 -10.55
CA ARG A 322 -7.70 -1.40 -9.46
C ARG A 322 -8.95 -2.12 -8.99
N GLU A 323 -8.87 -3.44 -8.88
CA GLU A 323 -9.91 -4.28 -8.29
C GLU A 323 -10.01 -3.98 -6.80
N VAL A 324 -11.25 -3.81 -6.32
CA VAL A 324 -11.60 -3.51 -4.93
C VAL A 324 -12.24 -4.74 -4.30
N PHE A 325 -11.81 -5.06 -3.09
CA PHE A 325 -12.30 -6.20 -2.33
C PHE A 325 -12.84 -5.74 -0.97
N ILE A 326 -13.85 -6.45 -0.45
CA ILE A 326 -14.39 -6.25 0.88
C ILE A 326 -14.29 -7.53 1.70
N CYS A 327 -13.83 -7.39 2.94
CA CYS A 327 -13.81 -8.41 3.97
C CYS A 327 -14.82 -8.02 5.04
N GLN A 328 -15.87 -8.82 5.24
CA GLN A 328 -16.89 -8.56 6.26
C GLN A 328 -16.59 -9.34 7.55
N LEU A 329 -16.57 -8.64 8.68
CA LEU A 329 -16.23 -9.20 9.99
C LEU A 329 -17.47 -9.54 10.84
N ALA A 330 -18.67 -9.28 10.33
CA ALA A 330 -19.92 -9.65 11.00
C ALA A 330 -20.93 -10.24 10.00
N GLY A 331 -21.69 -11.26 10.42
CA GLY A 331 -22.72 -11.88 9.59
C GLY A 331 -23.85 -10.93 9.19
N ASN A 332 -24.07 -9.89 10.01
CA ASN A 332 -25.02 -8.80 9.76
C ASN A 332 -24.32 -7.48 9.35
N ALA A 333 -23.06 -7.51 8.88
CA ALA A 333 -22.31 -6.30 8.53
C ALA A 333 -23.04 -5.42 7.51
N THR A 334 -23.59 -5.99 6.44
CA THR A 334 -24.32 -5.23 5.42
C THR A 334 -25.51 -4.46 6.01
N LYS A 335 -26.32 -5.12 6.85
CA LYS A 335 -27.47 -4.50 7.53
C LYS A 335 -27.04 -3.32 8.41
N LEU A 336 -26.03 -3.52 9.25
CA LEU A 336 -25.49 -2.48 10.11
C LEU A 336 -24.88 -1.31 9.32
N LEU A 337 -24.28 -1.60 8.15
CA LEU A 337 -23.77 -0.57 7.24
C LEU A 337 -24.88 0.20 6.53
N HIS A 338 -26.08 -0.37 6.37
CA HIS A 338 -27.27 0.34 5.87
C HIS A 338 -27.92 1.26 6.90
N GLY A 339 -27.54 1.14 8.17
CA GLY A 339 -28.09 1.95 9.27
C GLY A 339 -29.02 1.18 10.21
N ASP A 340 -29.19 -0.13 10.01
CA ASP A 340 -29.99 -0.96 10.91
C ASP A 340 -29.38 -0.95 12.32
N SER A 341 -30.26 -0.95 13.33
CA SER A 341 -29.85 -1.10 14.73
C SER A 341 -29.48 -2.54 15.06
N GLY A 342 -28.48 -2.74 15.91
CA GLY A 342 -28.12 -4.07 16.42
C GLY A 342 -26.68 -4.13 16.92
N LYS A 343 -26.21 -5.33 17.28
CA LYS A 343 -24.79 -5.61 17.58
C LYS A 343 -24.17 -6.44 16.45
N PRO A 344 -22.87 -6.29 16.16
CA PRO A 344 -22.20 -7.11 15.15
C PRO A 344 -22.24 -8.59 15.52
N ASP A 345 -22.75 -9.43 14.63
CA ASP A 345 -22.73 -10.89 14.77
C ASP A 345 -21.37 -11.44 14.35
N THR A 346 -20.48 -11.62 15.31
CA THR A 346 -19.10 -12.04 15.08
C THR A 346 -18.88 -13.53 15.31
N ARG A 347 -19.92 -14.34 15.54
CA ARG A 347 -19.77 -15.76 15.94
C ARG A 347 -18.96 -16.63 14.95
N SER A 348 -18.89 -16.21 13.68
CA SER A 348 -18.12 -16.88 12.63
C SER A 348 -16.68 -16.39 12.47
N LEU A 349 -16.20 -15.49 13.32
CA LEU A 349 -14.80 -15.09 13.34
C LEU A 349 -13.96 -16.18 14.02
N LEU A 350 -12.93 -16.62 13.30
CA LEU A 350 -11.94 -17.56 13.79
C LEU A 350 -10.71 -16.83 14.34
N SER A 351 -9.96 -17.47 15.22
CA SER A 351 -8.64 -16.99 15.64
C SER A 351 -7.63 -17.02 14.48
N VAL A 352 -6.53 -16.28 14.62
CA VAL A 352 -5.40 -16.33 13.68
C VAL A 352 -4.88 -17.76 13.50
N SER A 353 -4.83 -18.56 14.56
CA SER A 353 -4.34 -19.96 14.52
C SER A 353 -5.24 -20.84 13.64
N GLU A 354 -6.56 -20.78 13.86
CA GLU A 354 -7.53 -21.57 13.08
C GLU A 354 -7.54 -21.17 11.60
N ILE A 355 -7.46 -19.86 11.30
CA ILE A 355 -7.33 -19.37 9.92
C ILE A 355 -6.03 -19.87 9.30
N GLY A 356 -4.94 -19.83 10.08
CA GLY A 356 -3.62 -20.34 9.70
C GLY A 356 -3.70 -21.79 9.24
N GLU A 357 -4.22 -22.68 10.09
CA GLU A 357 -4.36 -24.10 9.78
C GLU A 357 -5.16 -24.36 8.49
N LEU A 358 -6.31 -23.70 8.34
CA LEU A 358 -7.14 -23.83 7.14
C LEU A 358 -6.38 -23.37 5.87
N ALA A 359 -5.65 -22.26 5.96
CA ALA A 359 -4.90 -21.71 4.84
C ALA A 359 -3.67 -22.56 4.48
N LEU A 360 -2.99 -23.15 5.47
CA LEU A 360 -1.85 -24.04 5.27
C LEU A 360 -2.28 -25.29 4.50
N ASN A 361 -3.31 -25.98 4.98
CA ASN A 361 -3.85 -27.18 4.37
C ASN A 361 -4.37 -26.92 2.96
N ARG A 362 -5.05 -25.79 2.75
CA ARG A 362 -5.64 -25.46 1.44
C ARG A 362 -4.61 -24.99 0.41
N TRP A 363 -3.61 -24.22 0.83
CA TRP A 363 -2.73 -23.51 -0.11
C TRP A 363 -1.25 -23.80 0.08
N MET A 364 -0.72 -23.59 1.28
CA MET A 364 0.75 -23.53 1.45
C MET A 364 1.40 -24.91 1.37
N ILE A 365 0.83 -25.93 2.02
CA ILE A 365 1.35 -27.31 2.00
C ILE A 365 1.24 -27.92 0.59
N PRO A 366 0.09 -27.84 -0.13
CA PRO A 366 0.03 -28.30 -1.51
C PRO A 366 0.99 -27.53 -2.43
N ARG A 367 1.17 -26.21 -2.20
CA ARG A 367 2.08 -25.39 -3.00
C ARG A 367 3.53 -25.81 -2.79
N SER A 368 3.97 -26.05 -1.56
CA SER A 368 5.36 -26.41 -1.25
C SER A 368 5.78 -27.75 -1.87
N ARG A 369 4.84 -28.70 -1.97
CA ARG A 369 5.06 -30.00 -2.63
C ARG A 369 5.20 -29.87 -4.14
N ASN A 370 4.34 -29.05 -4.75
CA ASN A 370 4.32 -28.84 -6.20
C ASN A 370 5.39 -27.85 -6.69
N ARG A 371 5.89 -26.99 -5.80
CA ARG A 371 6.84 -25.91 -6.07
C ARG A 371 7.85 -25.80 -4.93
N PRO A 372 8.86 -26.69 -4.90
CA PRO A 372 9.86 -26.73 -3.84
C PRO A 372 10.92 -25.61 -3.92
N GLU A 373 10.93 -24.81 -4.99
CA GLU A 373 11.94 -23.78 -5.28
C GLU A 373 12.03 -22.69 -4.20
N PHE A 374 11.00 -22.57 -3.33
CA PHE A 374 11.06 -21.69 -2.17
C PHE A 374 12.23 -22.02 -1.24
N ARG A 375 12.71 -23.28 -1.22
CA ARG A 375 13.83 -23.74 -0.40
C ARG A 375 15.16 -23.10 -0.78
N ASP A 376 15.30 -22.69 -2.04
CA ASP A 376 16.53 -22.10 -2.59
C ASP A 376 16.68 -20.63 -2.24
N TRP A 377 15.62 -19.98 -1.74
CA TRP A 377 15.63 -18.59 -1.32
C TRP A 377 16.59 -18.38 -0.16
N LYS A 378 17.53 -17.43 -0.29
CA LYS A 378 18.35 -16.97 0.83
C LYS A 378 17.80 -15.66 1.35
N SER A 379 17.76 -15.49 2.67
CA SER A 379 17.31 -14.21 3.26
C SER A 379 18.13 -13.01 2.75
N THR A 380 19.42 -13.22 2.43
CA THR A 380 20.28 -12.22 1.81
C THR A 380 19.80 -11.75 0.44
N ASP A 381 19.02 -12.56 -0.29
CA ASP A 381 18.48 -12.19 -1.61
C ASP A 381 17.46 -11.04 -1.50
N LEU A 382 16.92 -10.78 -0.30
CA LEU A 382 16.10 -9.61 0.00
C LEU A 382 16.84 -8.30 -0.33
N ILE A 383 18.16 -8.29 -0.25
CA ILE A 383 18.99 -7.12 -0.55
C ILE A 383 18.80 -6.65 -1.99
N HIS A 384 18.64 -7.59 -2.93
CA HIS A 384 18.37 -7.28 -4.33
C HIS A 384 17.02 -6.60 -4.53
N LEU A 385 16.11 -6.74 -3.58
CA LEU A 385 14.82 -6.06 -3.56
C LEU A 385 14.89 -4.62 -3.04
N TYR A 386 16.08 -4.07 -2.77
CA TYR A 386 16.30 -2.65 -2.47
C TYR A 386 16.84 -1.83 -3.66
N GLY A 387 16.79 -2.38 -4.88
CA GLY A 387 17.09 -1.63 -6.11
C GLY A 387 18.56 -1.19 -6.19
N SER A 388 18.79 0.07 -6.56
CA SER A 388 20.12 0.68 -6.64
C SER A 388 20.90 0.59 -5.33
N LEU A 389 20.22 0.52 -4.18
CA LEU A 389 20.87 0.42 -2.87
C LEU A 389 21.47 -0.95 -2.56
N ALA A 390 21.25 -1.96 -3.41
CA ALA A 390 21.84 -3.29 -3.24
C ALA A 390 23.38 -3.25 -3.14
N CYS A 391 24.04 -2.31 -3.84
CA CYS A 391 25.50 -2.17 -3.86
C CYS A 391 26.11 -1.71 -2.53
N HIS A 392 25.35 -1.03 -1.65
CA HIS A 392 25.84 -0.59 -0.35
C HIS A 392 25.99 -1.73 0.67
N PHE A 393 25.36 -2.88 0.41
CA PHE A 393 25.41 -4.03 1.31
C PHE A 393 26.59 -4.96 1.04
N SER A 394 27.10 -4.97 -0.20
CA SER A 394 28.31 -5.70 -0.58
C SER A 394 29.58 -5.19 0.12
N VAL A 395 29.60 -3.95 0.61
CA VAL A 395 30.78 -3.33 1.22
C VAL A 395 30.90 -3.64 2.73
N ALA A 396 29.78 -3.93 3.41
CA ALA A 396 29.78 -4.23 4.85
C ALA A 396 30.18 -5.68 5.18
N GLY A 397 30.19 -6.59 4.20
CA GLY A 397 30.49 -8.01 4.37
C GLY A 397 31.97 -8.39 4.34
N HIS A 398 32.90 -7.43 4.24
CA HIS A 398 34.35 -7.71 4.10
C HIS A 398 35.22 -7.24 5.28
N VAL A 399 34.64 -6.76 6.39
CA VAL A 399 35.42 -6.27 7.54
C VAL A 399 35.31 -7.17 8.79
N ALA A 400 34.69 -8.35 8.67
CA ALA A 400 34.50 -9.28 9.80
C ALA A 400 35.22 -10.62 9.66
N THR A 401 36.37 -10.65 8.98
CA THR A 401 37.30 -11.79 9.01
C THR A 401 38.73 -11.27 8.95
N GLU A 402 39.55 -11.70 9.92
CA GLU A 402 41.01 -11.55 10.04
C GLU A 402 41.54 -10.35 10.83
N SER A 403 41.69 -10.55 12.15
CA SER A 403 43.02 -10.53 12.80
C SER A 403 42.89 -10.90 14.28
N SER A 404 42.85 -12.21 14.55
CA SER A 404 43.12 -12.75 15.88
C SER A 404 44.20 -13.83 15.77
N GLY A 405 45.42 -13.45 16.13
CA GLY A 405 46.37 -14.34 16.81
C GLY A 405 47.32 -15.16 15.95
N THR A 406 48.58 -14.74 15.93
CA THR A 406 49.69 -15.69 16.14
C THR A 406 50.82 -14.99 16.90
N VAL A 407 50.76 -15.07 18.24
CA VAL A 407 51.93 -14.83 19.10
C VAL A 407 52.75 -16.12 19.04
N GLY A 408 53.84 -16.09 18.29
CA GLY A 408 54.89 -17.11 18.33
C GLY A 408 55.97 -16.68 19.32
N LEU A 409 56.10 -17.42 20.42
CA LEU A 409 57.28 -17.41 21.28
C LEU A 409 58.49 -17.98 20.53
N ARG A 410 59.60 -17.22 20.47
CA ARG A 410 61.00 -17.71 20.53
C ARG A 410 61.98 -16.53 20.40
N GLY A 411 62.91 -16.44 21.34
CA GLY A 411 64.07 -15.53 21.31
C GLY A 411 64.13 -14.64 22.53
#